data_AF-A0A8J7TXU6-F1
#
_entry.id   AF-A0A8J7TXU6-F1
#
_cell.length_a   1.000
_cell.length_b   1.000
_cell.length_c   1.000
_cell.angle_alpha   90.00
_cell.angle_beta   90.00
_cell.angle_gamma   90.00
#
_symmetry.space_group_name_H-M   'P 1'
#
loop_
_entity.id
_entity.type
_entity.pdbx_description
1 polymer ?
#
loop_
_entity_poly.entity_id
_entity_poly.type
_entity_poly.pdbx_seq_one_letter_code
_entity_poly.pdbx_strand_id
1 'polypeptide(L)'
;MSVVDLSSEIDGRLLAFERAAADTAVPDLEPFLPPPGDPTRPEAVRELVRVALELRWARGERPDLDEYLDRFPELKTSAAMAEVAYEDYRLRLQAGEARSPDAYRVRYGVDVTDWPGPEADTAPRGPP
;
A
#
# COMPACT_ATOMS: atom_id res chain seq x y z
N MET A 1 -0.84 -2.55 -27.42
CA MET A 1 -1.04 -2.74 -25.98
C MET A 1 -2.25 -1.93 -25.58
N SER A 2 -3.30 -2.59 -25.10
CA SER A 2 -4.54 -1.95 -24.64
C SER A 2 -4.46 -1.73 -23.13
N VAL A 3 -5.18 -0.75 -22.58
CA VAL A 3 -5.26 -0.55 -21.11
C VAL A 3 -5.70 -1.81 -20.35
N VAL A 4 -6.50 -2.67 -20.98
CA VAL A 4 -6.92 -3.97 -20.41
C VAL A 4 -5.82 -5.04 -20.43
N ASP A 5 -4.83 -4.89 -21.30
CA ASP A 5 -3.67 -5.80 -21.39
C ASP A 5 -2.70 -5.48 -20.24
N LEU A 6 -2.46 -4.19 -19.99
CA LEU A 6 -1.60 -3.70 -18.91
C LEU A 6 -2.19 -4.01 -17.52
N SER A 7 -3.51 -3.88 -17.34
CA SER A 7 -4.16 -4.25 -16.07
C SER A 7 -4.07 -5.75 -15.80
N SER A 8 -4.29 -6.59 -16.82
CA SER A 8 -4.18 -8.05 -16.69
C SER A 8 -2.75 -8.50 -16.35
N GLU A 9 -1.74 -7.78 -16.84
CA GLU A 9 -0.34 -8.04 -16.52
C GLU A 9 0.01 -7.70 -15.07
N ILE A 10 -0.58 -6.64 -14.52
CA ILE A 10 -0.42 -6.25 -13.11
C ILE A 10 -1.18 -7.23 -12.21
N ASP A 11 -2.41 -7.59 -12.57
CA ASP A 11 -3.21 -8.58 -11.84
C ASP A 11 -2.47 -9.92 -11.72
N GLY A 12 -1.81 -10.36 -12.79
CA GLY A 12 -1.00 -11.58 -12.78
C GLY A 12 0.18 -11.51 -11.81
N ARG A 13 0.81 -10.34 -11.67
CA ARG A 13 1.92 -10.11 -10.73
C ARG A 13 1.44 -10.06 -9.28
N LEU A 14 0.32 -9.39 -9.03
CA LEU A 14 -0.33 -9.35 -7.71
C LEU A 14 -0.69 -10.76 -7.25
N LEU A 15 -1.35 -11.54 -8.12
CA LEU A 15 -1.70 -12.92 -7.81
C LEU A 15 -0.46 -13.80 -7.54
N ALA A 16 0.63 -13.61 -8.29
CA ALA A 16 1.87 -14.34 -8.05
C ALA A 16 2.49 -13.98 -6.69
N PHE A 17 2.48 -12.69 -6.33
CA PHE A 17 2.97 -12.20 -5.04
C PHE A 17 2.14 -12.74 -3.86
N GLU A 18 0.82 -12.65 -3.94
CA GLU A 18 -0.09 -13.18 -2.90
C GLU A 18 0.07 -14.69 -2.73
N ARG A 19 0.22 -15.45 -3.82
CA ARG A 19 0.48 -16.89 -3.77
C ARG A 19 1.81 -17.22 -3.09
N ALA A 20 2.86 -16.45 -3.36
CA ALA A 20 4.14 -16.63 -2.70
C ALA A 20 4.04 -16.29 -1.20
N ALA A 21 3.22 -15.30 -0.85
CA ALA A 21 2.99 -14.91 0.54
C ALA A 21 2.12 -15.92 1.30
N ALA A 22 1.18 -16.63 0.67
CA ALA A 22 0.11 -17.41 1.34
C ALA A 22 0.51 -18.16 2.62
N ASP A 23 1.57 -18.98 2.56
CA ASP A 23 2.02 -19.83 3.68
C ASP A 23 3.42 -19.49 4.20
N THR A 24 4.04 -18.42 3.69
CA THR A 24 5.40 -18.01 4.06
C THR A 24 5.44 -16.56 4.52
N ALA A 25 6.60 -16.01 4.90
CA ALA A 25 6.73 -14.57 5.16
C ALA A 25 6.41 -13.73 3.91
N VAL A 26 6.02 -12.46 4.07
CA VAL A 26 5.76 -11.59 2.92
C VAL A 26 7.07 -11.44 2.13
N PRO A 27 7.10 -11.88 0.86
CA PRO A 27 8.35 -11.98 0.12
C PRO A 27 8.86 -10.60 -0.29
N ASP A 28 10.07 -10.57 -0.83
CA ASP A 28 10.63 -9.39 -1.47
C ASP A 28 9.80 -8.99 -2.71
N LEU A 29 9.66 -7.69 -2.97
CA LEU A 29 8.78 -7.20 -4.05
C LEU A 29 9.45 -7.29 -5.43
N GLU A 30 10.77 -7.08 -5.49
CA GLU A 30 11.56 -6.96 -6.71
C GLU A 30 11.39 -8.12 -7.71
N PRO A 31 11.34 -9.39 -7.28
CA PRO A 31 11.11 -10.50 -8.19
C PRO A 31 9.76 -10.45 -8.93
N PHE A 32 8.79 -9.68 -8.41
CA PHE A 32 7.44 -9.56 -8.98
C PHE A 32 7.26 -8.28 -9.81
N LEU A 33 8.23 -7.37 -9.78
CA LEU A 33 8.16 -6.09 -10.48
C LEU A 33 8.57 -6.21 -11.96
N PRO A 34 7.92 -5.45 -12.87
CA PRO A 34 8.45 -5.23 -14.22
C PRO A 34 9.86 -4.63 -14.16
N PRO A 35 10.73 -4.84 -15.16
CA PRO A 35 12.10 -4.30 -15.14
C PRO A 35 12.13 -2.77 -15.11
N PRO A 36 13.21 -2.13 -14.60
CA PRO A 36 13.37 -0.68 -14.68
C PRO A 36 13.22 -0.15 -16.10
N GLY A 37 12.45 0.93 -16.26
CA GLY A 37 12.14 1.53 -17.57
C GLY A 37 10.90 0.95 -18.27
N ASP A 38 10.30 -0.11 -17.72
CA ASP A 38 9.00 -0.61 -18.20
C ASP A 38 7.87 0.39 -17.86
N PRO A 39 6.99 0.73 -18.80
CA PRO A 39 5.91 1.69 -18.58
C PRO A 39 4.88 1.26 -17.52
N THR A 40 4.74 -0.03 -17.25
CA THR A 40 3.82 -0.57 -16.22
C THR A 40 4.45 -0.61 -14.82
N ARG A 41 5.77 -0.41 -14.72
CA ARG A 41 6.49 -0.55 -13.44
C ARG A 41 5.95 0.38 -12.35
N PRO A 42 5.68 1.69 -12.59
CA PRO A 42 5.22 2.57 -11.52
C PRO A 42 3.88 2.11 -10.92
N GLU A 43 2.95 1.64 -11.76
CA GLU A 43 1.66 1.11 -11.31
C GLU A 43 1.83 -0.22 -10.56
N ALA A 44 2.65 -1.13 -11.10
CA ALA A 44 2.97 -2.39 -10.43
C ALA A 44 3.62 -2.19 -9.06
N VAL A 45 4.57 -1.24 -8.93
CA VAL A 45 5.18 -0.86 -7.65
C VAL A 45 4.11 -0.38 -6.67
N ARG A 46 3.24 0.53 -7.09
CA ARG A 46 2.17 1.07 -6.24
C ARG A 46 1.27 -0.05 -5.72
N GLU A 47 0.72 -0.88 -6.60
CA GLU A 47 -0.21 -1.94 -6.19
C GLU A 47 0.46 -3.01 -5.33
N LEU A 48 1.67 -3.47 -5.70
CA LEU A 48 2.39 -4.47 -4.90
C LEU A 48 2.77 -3.96 -3.52
N VAL A 49 3.14 -2.68 -3.38
CA VAL A 49 3.43 -2.08 -2.07
C VAL A 49 2.18 -2.03 -1.21
N ARG A 50 1.02 -1.66 -1.77
CA ARG A 50 -0.26 -1.64 -1.02
C ARG A 50 -0.61 -3.05 -0.52
N VAL A 51 -0.55 -4.06 -1.38
CA VAL A 51 -0.81 -5.46 -0.98
C VAL A 51 0.23 -5.94 0.04
N ALA A 52 1.50 -5.58 -0.12
CA ALA A 52 2.54 -5.94 0.84
C ALA A 52 2.27 -5.33 2.23
N LEU A 53 1.88 -4.05 2.30
CA LEU A 53 1.48 -3.40 3.55
C LEU A 53 0.30 -4.16 4.18
N GLU A 54 -0.77 -4.42 3.42
CA GLU A 54 -1.94 -5.14 3.92
C GLU A 54 -1.58 -6.52 4.50
N LEU A 55 -0.81 -7.32 3.76
CA LEU A 55 -0.38 -8.65 4.20
C LEU A 55 0.49 -8.59 5.46
N ARG A 56 1.42 -7.64 5.55
CA ARG A 56 2.29 -7.46 6.72
C ARG A 56 1.48 -7.04 7.95
N TRP A 57 0.61 -6.06 7.80
CA TRP A 57 -0.29 -5.61 8.87
C TRP A 57 -1.20 -6.73 9.38
N ALA A 58 -1.81 -7.51 8.48
CA ALA A 58 -2.66 -8.65 8.81
C ALA A 58 -1.94 -9.73 9.63
N ARG A 59 -0.61 -9.80 9.54
CA ARG A 59 0.25 -10.73 10.29
C ARG A 59 0.78 -10.15 11.60
N GLY A 60 0.37 -8.95 11.95
CA GLY A 60 0.86 -8.25 13.13
C GLY A 60 2.25 -7.63 12.95
N GLU A 61 2.81 -7.63 11.74
CA GLU A 61 3.99 -6.83 11.43
C GLU A 61 3.64 -5.33 11.48
N ARG A 62 4.66 -4.48 11.56
CA ARG A 62 4.54 -3.03 11.60
C ARG A 62 5.47 -2.42 10.55
N PRO A 63 5.16 -2.59 9.25
CA PRO A 63 6.01 -2.09 8.19
C PRO A 63 6.16 -0.56 8.28
N ASP A 64 7.34 -0.07 7.93
CA ASP A 64 7.60 1.36 7.82
C ASP A 64 7.40 1.80 6.37
N LEU A 65 6.49 2.74 6.15
CA LEU A 65 6.22 3.28 4.82
C LEU A 65 7.46 3.98 4.24
N ASP A 66 8.30 4.60 5.08
CA ASP A 66 9.50 5.29 4.60
C ASP A 66 10.51 4.31 3.95
N GLU A 67 10.62 3.07 4.45
CA GLU A 67 11.46 2.04 3.84
C GLU A 67 11.02 1.73 2.40
N TYR A 68 9.71 1.69 2.14
CA TYR A 68 9.18 1.51 0.80
C TYR A 68 9.41 2.74 -0.10
N LEU A 69 9.23 3.96 0.45
CA LEU A 69 9.46 5.20 -0.30
C LEU A 69 10.95 5.36 -0.68
N ASP A 70 11.87 4.97 0.20
CA ASP A 70 13.30 5.03 -0.09
C ASP A 70 13.72 3.98 -1.12
N ARG A 71 13.12 2.80 -1.05
CA ARG A 71 13.40 1.69 -1.97
C ARG A 71 12.80 1.89 -3.36
N PHE A 72 11.63 2.51 -3.46
CA PHE A 72 10.88 2.65 -4.70
C PHE A 72 10.59 4.12 -5.04
N PRO A 73 11.51 4.80 -5.78
CA PRO A 73 11.33 6.19 -6.20
C PRO A 73 10.07 6.45 -7.02
N GLU A 74 9.50 5.42 -7.67
CA GLU A 74 8.24 5.50 -8.42
C GLU A 74 7.05 5.95 -7.55
N LEU A 75 7.12 5.70 -6.23
CA LEU A 75 6.10 6.13 -5.27
C LEU A 75 6.18 7.62 -4.92
N LYS A 76 7.25 8.33 -5.30
CA LYS A 76 7.44 9.74 -4.92
C LYS A 76 6.63 10.73 -5.76
N THR A 77 5.82 10.25 -6.71
CA THR A 77 4.83 11.09 -7.39
C THR A 77 3.67 11.41 -6.45
N SER A 78 3.06 12.58 -6.58
CA SER A 78 2.00 13.02 -5.66
C SER A 78 0.81 12.06 -5.59
N ALA A 79 0.41 11.47 -6.73
CA ALA A 79 -0.68 10.51 -6.78
C ALA A 79 -0.31 9.17 -6.10
N ALA A 80 0.83 8.57 -6.47
CA ALA A 80 1.25 7.31 -5.89
C ALA A 80 1.51 7.44 -4.38
N MET A 81 2.15 8.54 -3.95
CA MET A 81 2.40 8.84 -2.55
C MET A 81 1.10 8.97 -1.75
N ALA A 82 0.09 9.67 -2.26
CA ALA A 82 -1.20 9.81 -1.59
C ALA A 82 -1.89 8.46 -1.39
N GLU A 83 -1.87 7.59 -2.40
CA GLU A 83 -2.48 6.26 -2.32
C GLU A 83 -1.79 5.35 -1.30
N VAL A 84 -0.45 5.25 -1.33
CA VAL A 84 0.27 4.39 -0.35
C VAL A 84 0.27 4.98 1.06
N ALA A 85 0.23 6.32 1.19
CA ALA A 85 0.10 6.99 2.48
C ALA A 85 -1.27 6.73 3.11
N TYR A 86 -2.34 6.83 2.32
CA TYR A 86 -3.70 6.51 2.79
C TYR A 86 -3.81 5.03 3.16
N GLU A 87 -3.19 4.14 2.38
CA GLU A 87 -3.12 2.71 2.64
C GLU A 87 -2.46 2.39 4.00
N ASP A 88 -1.29 2.98 4.29
CA ASP A 88 -0.65 2.81 5.60
C ASP A 88 -1.51 3.40 6.74
N TYR A 89 -2.12 4.58 6.51
CA TYR A 89 -3.01 5.22 7.48
C TYR A 89 -4.22 4.33 7.84
N ARG A 90 -4.94 3.81 6.84
CA ARG A 90 -6.12 2.96 7.08
C ARG A 90 -5.74 1.68 7.82
N LEU A 91 -4.60 1.07 7.50
CA LEU A 91 -4.15 -0.18 8.13
C LEU A 91 -3.76 0.04 9.59
N ARG A 92 -3.13 1.19 9.90
CA ARG A 92 -2.84 1.60 11.28
C ARG A 92 -4.10 1.79 12.10
N LEU A 93 -5.09 2.52 11.58
CA LEU A 93 -6.37 2.69 12.26
C LEU A 93 -7.03 1.33 12.55
N GLN A 94 -7.05 0.43 11.56
CA GLN A 94 -7.63 -0.91 11.68
C GLN A 94 -6.92 -1.77 12.73
N ALA A 95 -5.63 -1.54 12.94
CA ALA A 95 -4.83 -2.17 13.98
C ALA A 95 -4.97 -1.50 15.36
N GLY A 96 -5.81 -0.47 15.48
CA GLY A 96 -6.05 0.28 16.72
C GLY A 96 -4.98 1.36 17.02
N GLU A 97 -4.11 1.68 16.06
CA GLU A 97 -3.15 2.77 16.22
C GLU A 97 -3.84 4.11 15.92
N ALA A 98 -4.00 4.95 16.96
CA ALA A 98 -4.52 6.30 16.79
C ALA A 98 -3.45 7.21 16.15
N ARG A 99 -3.49 7.30 14.81
CA ARG A 99 -2.74 8.31 14.06
C ARG A 99 -3.69 9.42 13.60
N SER A 100 -3.20 10.66 13.64
CA SER A 100 -3.91 11.80 13.05
C SER A 100 -3.58 11.88 11.56
N PRO A 101 -4.57 12.14 10.67
CA PRO A 101 -4.31 12.45 9.26
C PRO A 101 -3.29 13.58 9.07
N ASP A 102 -3.28 14.58 9.95
CA ASP A 102 -2.31 15.70 9.88
C ASP A 102 -0.85 15.24 9.96
N ALA A 103 -0.56 14.13 10.64
CA ALA A 103 0.79 13.57 10.68
C ALA A 103 1.24 13.13 9.28
N TYR A 104 0.35 12.59 8.46
CA TYR A 104 0.63 12.19 7.08
C TYR A 104 0.74 13.40 6.16
N ARG A 105 -0.14 14.40 6.32
CA ARG A 105 -0.04 15.67 5.60
C ARG A 105 1.31 16.34 5.82
N VAL A 106 1.79 16.38 7.06
CA VAL A 106 3.09 16.99 7.39
C VAL A 106 4.26 16.14 6.91
N ARG A 107 4.20 14.81 7.09
CA ARG A 107 5.32 13.91 6.76
C ARG A 107 5.48 13.67 5.26
N TYR A 108 4.36 13.48 4.55
CA TYR A 108 4.35 13.07 3.15
C TYR A 108 3.80 14.16 2.22
N GLY A 109 3.28 15.28 2.74
CA GLY A 109 2.74 16.36 1.89
C GLY A 109 1.48 15.96 1.11
N VAL A 110 0.76 14.95 1.58
CA VAL A 110 -0.46 14.43 0.93
C VAL A 110 -1.70 15.20 1.40
N ASP A 111 -2.71 15.30 0.54
CA ASP A 111 -4.03 15.79 0.94
C ASP A 111 -4.75 14.72 1.75
N VAL A 112 -5.25 15.11 2.92
CA VAL A 112 -5.90 14.23 3.89
C VAL A 112 -7.33 14.65 4.21
N THR A 113 -7.87 15.62 3.45
CA THR A 113 -9.17 16.24 3.72
C THR A 113 -10.30 15.22 3.83
N ASP A 114 -10.26 14.16 3.01
CA ASP A 114 -11.29 13.11 2.97
C ASP A 114 -10.94 11.86 3.79
N TRP A 115 -9.85 11.87 4.57
CA TRP A 115 -9.45 10.70 5.35
C TRP A 115 -10.33 10.56 6.60
N PRO A 116 -10.75 9.33 6.96
CA PRO A 116 -11.55 9.12 8.16
C PRO A 116 -10.75 9.53 9.39
N GLY A 117 -11.36 10.24 10.34
CA GLY A 117 -10.71 10.57 11.61
C GLY A 117 -10.43 9.33 12.47
N PRO A 118 -9.51 9.42 13.46
CA PRO A 118 -9.17 8.28 14.32
C PRO A 118 -10.36 7.73 15.11
N GLU A 119 -11.40 8.55 15.34
CA GLU A 119 -12.63 8.16 16.01
C GLU A 119 -13.55 7.28 15.15
N ALA A 120 -13.40 7.31 13.82
CA ALA A 120 -14.29 6.59 12.90
C ALA A 120 -14.10 5.07 12.92
N ASP A 121 -12.90 4.57 13.25
CA ASP A 121 -12.61 3.12 13.28
C ASP A 121 -12.80 2.51 14.68
N THR A 122 -13.06 3.34 15.71
CA THR A 122 -13.40 2.86 17.06
C THR A 122 -14.89 2.52 17.19
N ALA A 123 -15.69 2.80 16.17
CA ALA A 123 -17.09 2.42 16.14
C ALA A 123 -17.21 0.88 16.11
N PRO A 124 -17.99 0.25 17.00
CA PRO A 124 -18.16 -1.19 17.01
C PRO A 124 -18.69 -1.66 15.66
N ARG A 125 -17.97 -2.59 15.02
CA ARG A 125 -18.40 -3.21 13.76
C ARG A 125 -19.55 -4.19 14.03
N GLY A 126 -20.79 -3.73 13.90
CA GLY A 126 -22.01 -4.56 13.85
C GLY A 126 -22.67 -4.87 15.21
N PRO A 127 -23.99 -5.19 15.23
CA PRO A 127 -24.77 -5.35 16.46
C PRO A 127 -24.51 -6.71 17.15
N PRO A 128 -24.88 -6.86 18.45
CA PRO A 128 -24.62 -8.05 19.26
C PRO A 128 -25.33 -9.33 18.79
#